data_AF-A0A9X6AJ00-F1
#
_entry.id   AF-A0A9X6AJ00-F1
#
_cell.length_a   1.000
_cell.length_b   1.000
_cell.length_c   1.000
_cell.angle_alpha   90.00
_cell.angle_beta   90.00
_cell.angle_gamma   90.00
#
_symmetry.space_group_name_H-M   'P 1'
#
loop_
_entity.id
_entity.type
_entity.pdbx_description
1 polymer ?
#
loop_
_entity_poly.entity_id
_entity_poly.type
_entity_poly.pdbx_seq_one_letter_code
_entity_poly.pdbx_strand_id
1 'polypeptide(L)'
;PCVDITAAAAPGSLIDQEVGEKPAGYLTISGTSMATPHVAGAAAILKQEHPDWTYTELKSALTGSAKGGNYTPFQQGSGRIAVDRAIKQTVIADPSSVSFGVAQWPHTDDTATTKQLTYRNLGTKDVTLTLAISATNPKGQTAPAGFFALGAKTVT
;
A
#
# COMPACT_ATOMS: atom_id res chain seq x y z
N PRO A 1 7.21 5.45 -10.16
CA PRO A 1 6.66 5.87 -8.84
C PRO A 1 7.42 7.09 -8.32
N CYS A 2 6.79 7.96 -7.53
CA CYS A 2 7.42 9.15 -6.92
C CYS A 2 7.98 10.17 -7.93
N VAL A 3 7.33 10.31 -9.08
CA VAL A 3 7.67 11.29 -10.13
C VAL A 3 6.49 12.24 -10.33
N ASP A 4 6.80 13.46 -10.74
CA ASP A 4 5.84 14.52 -11.07
C ASP A 4 4.76 14.70 -9.98
N ILE A 5 5.21 14.88 -8.74
CA ILE A 5 4.33 15.12 -7.59
C ILE A 5 4.03 16.60 -7.53
N THR A 6 2.77 16.95 -7.78
CA THR A 6 2.26 18.33 -7.66
C THR A 6 1.72 18.60 -6.26
N ALA A 7 2.17 19.68 -5.64
CA ALA A 7 1.67 20.16 -4.35
C ALA A 7 1.57 21.69 -4.34
N ALA A 8 0.85 22.23 -3.35
CA ALA A 8 0.78 23.67 -3.15
C ALA A 8 2.18 24.25 -2.91
N ALA A 9 2.51 25.33 -3.60
CA ALA A 9 3.74 26.05 -3.42
C ALA A 9 3.66 26.92 -2.16
N ALA A 10 4.75 26.98 -1.40
CA ALA A 10 4.93 27.99 -0.37
C ALA A 10 5.57 29.22 -1.04
N PRO A 11 4.86 30.38 -1.09
CA PRO A 11 5.34 31.55 -1.80
C PRO A 11 6.70 32.01 -1.30
N GLY A 12 7.67 32.17 -2.22
CA GLY A 12 9.02 32.64 -1.89
C GLY A 12 9.92 31.58 -1.25
N SER A 13 9.47 30.32 -1.16
CA SER A 13 10.33 29.21 -0.73
C SER A 13 11.49 28.97 -1.71
N LEU A 14 12.58 28.36 -1.22
CA LEU A 14 13.73 28.03 -2.08
C LEU A 14 13.33 27.12 -3.26
N ILE A 15 12.40 26.19 -3.02
CA ILE A 15 11.92 25.27 -4.05
C ILE A 15 11.13 26.03 -5.12
N ASP A 16 10.22 26.92 -4.72
CA ASP A 16 9.49 27.81 -5.64
C ASP A 16 10.48 28.62 -6.51
N GLN A 17 11.50 29.23 -5.90
CA GLN A 17 12.52 30.00 -6.63
C GLN A 17 13.32 29.14 -7.64
N GLU A 18 13.55 27.86 -7.33
CA GLU A 18 14.37 26.96 -8.15
C GLU A 18 13.58 26.31 -9.30
N VAL A 19 12.34 25.87 -9.05
CA VAL A 19 11.56 25.07 -10.02
C VAL A 19 10.41 25.84 -10.66
N GLY A 20 10.00 26.95 -10.02
CA GLY A 20 8.87 27.78 -10.41
C GLY A 20 7.51 27.14 -10.18
N GLU A 21 6.47 27.98 -10.14
CA GLU A 21 5.08 27.53 -10.00
C GLU A 21 4.45 27.22 -11.35
N LYS A 22 3.89 26.01 -11.51
CA LYS A 22 3.17 25.55 -12.71
C LYS A 22 2.06 24.57 -12.31
N PRO A 23 0.77 24.97 -12.25
CA PRO A 23 0.25 26.35 -12.38
C PRO A 23 0.56 27.23 -11.17
N ALA A 24 0.24 28.53 -11.24
CA ALA A 24 0.41 29.45 -10.11
C ALA A 24 -0.21 28.90 -8.81
N GLY A 25 0.51 29.01 -7.71
CA GLY A 25 0.19 28.42 -6.41
C GLY A 25 0.58 26.95 -6.24
N TYR A 26 1.16 26.31 -7.26
CA TYR A 26 1.53 24.89 -7.23
C TYR A 26 2.90 24.65 -7.88
N LEU A 27 3.65 23.70 -7.35
CA LEU A 27 4.90 23.24 -7.95
C LEU A 27 4.88 21.73 -8.14
N THR A 28 5.62 21.25 -9.13
CA THR A 28 5.73 19.83 -9.47
C THR A 28 7.18 19.40 -9.47
N ILE A 29 7.51 18.46 -8.59
CA ILE A 29 8.87 17.92 -8.46
C ILE A 29 8.85 16.41 -8.25
N SER A 30 9.97 15.76 -8.56
CA SER A 30 10.14 14.32 -8.45
C SER A 30 11.00 13.96 -7.24
N GLY A 31 10.64 12.88 -6.56
CA GLY A 31 11.41 12.37 -5.42
C GLY A 31 10.54 11.69 -4.37
N THR A 32 11.10 10.68 -3.71
CA THR A 32 10.47 10.06 -2.54
C THR A 32 10.27 11.07 -1.41
N SER A 33 11.14 12.08 -1.30
CA SER A 33 11.00 13.20 -0.37
C SER A 33 9.67 13.94 -0.50
N MET A 34 9.05 13.99 -1.67
CA MET A 34 7.74 14.63 -1.88
C MET A 34 6.58 13.66 -1.78
N ALA A 35 6.82 12.37 -1.99
CA ALA A 35 5.83 11.34 -1.67
C ALA A 35 5.62 11.22 -0.15
N THR A 36 6.70 11.26 0.64
CA THR A 36 6.68 11.13 2.10
C THR A 36 5.68 12.07 2.81
N PRO A 37 5.68 13.40 2.58
CA PRO A 37 4.72 14.29 3.22
C PRO A 37 3.26 14.02 2.81
N HIS A 38 3.00 13.51 1.60
CA HIS A 38 1.65 13.07 1.22
C HIS A 38 1.20 11.85 2.03
N VAL A 39 2.09 10.88 2.25
CA VAL A 39 1.79 9.73 3.13
C VAL A 39 1.57 10.19 4.57
N ALA A 40 2.41 11.10 5.07
CA ALA A 40 2.27 11.65 6.42
C ALA A 40 0.94 12.40 6.60
N GLY A 41 0.54 13.24 5.64
CA GLY A 41 -0.75 13.92 5.65
C GLY A 41 -1.93 12.95 5.60
N ALA A 42 -1.85 11.91 4.76
CA ALA A 42 -2.86 10.85 4.72
C ALA A 42 -3.00 10.11 6.06
N ALA A 43 -1.88 9.77 6.71
CA ALA A 43 -1.88 9.15 8.03
C ALA A 43 -2.46 10.10 9.10
N ALA A 44 -2.17 11.40 9.03
CA ALA A 44 -2.74 12.39 9.93
C ALA A 44 -4.26 12.50 9.78
N ILE A 45 -4.78 12.52 8.55
CA ILE A 45 -6.23 12.50 8.29
C ILE A 45 -6.88 11.26 8.91
N LEU A 46 -6.31 10.07 8.68
CA LEU A 46 -6.85 8.85 9.29
C LEU A 46 -6.77 8.87 10.82
N LYS A 47 -5.70 9.42 11.40
CA LYS A 47 -5.56 9.52 12.86
C LYS A 47 -6.53 10.53 13.45
N GLN A 48 -6.90 11.57 12.72
CA GLN A 48 -7.93 12.52 13.13
C GLN A 48 -9.32 11.87 13.13
N GLU A 49 -9.65 11.09 12.10
CA GLU A 49 -10.93 10.35 12.02
C GLU A 49 -10.99 9.16 12.99
N HIS A 50 -9.84 8.53 13.27
CA HIS A 50 -9.71 7.38 14.16
C HIS A 50 -8.63 7.60 15.23
N PRO A 51 -8.92 8.40 16.28
CA PRO A 51 -7.93 8.77 17.30
C PRO A 51 -7.41 7.59 18.12
N ASP A 52 -8.14 6.48 18.16
CA ASP A 52 -7.83 5.25 18.87
C ASP A 52 -6.97 4.28 18.05
N TRP A 53 -6.93 4.42 16.72
CA TRP A 53 -6.15 3.51 15.88
C TRP A 53 -4.64 3.58 16.17
N THR A 54 -4.04 2.40 16.21
CA THR A 54 -2.60 2.20 16.34
C THR A 54 -1.87 2.50 15.01
N TYR A 55 -0.55 2.63 15.05
CA TYR A 55 0.25 2.87 13.84
C TYR A 55 0.14 1.72 12.84
N THR A 56 -0.03 0.48 13.30
CA THR A 56 -0.22 -0.69 12.44
C THR A 56 -1.56 -0.62 11.73
N GLU A 57 -2.63 -0.25 12.42
CA GLU A 57 -3.97 -0.10 11.84
C GLU A 57 -4.00 1.03 10.80
N LEU A 58 -3.38 2.18 11.10
CA LEU A 58 -3.21 3.28 10.12
C LEU A 58 -2.45 2.80 8.87
N LYS A 59 -1.32 2.10 9.06
CA LYS A 59 -0.53 1.55 7.95
C LYS A 59 -1.33 0.54 7.13
N SER A 60 -2.02 -0.39 7.79
CA SER A 60 -2.83 -1.41 7.15
C SER A 60 -3.99 -0.81 6.37
N ALA A 61 -4.65 0.23 6.89
CA ALA A 61 -5.67 0.95 6.16
C ALA A 61 -5.08 1.64 4.91
N LEU A 62 -4.01 2.42 5.05
CA LEU A 62 -3.40 3.13 3.90
C LEU A 62 -2.90 2.19 2.80
N THR A 63 -2.33 1.05 3.18
CA THR A 63 -1.80 0.07 2.22
C THR A 63 -2.89 -0.83 1.65
N GLY A 64 -3.91 -1.18 2.43
CA GLY A 64 -5.06 -1.99 1.99
C GLY A 64 -6.00 -1.24 1.06
N SER A 65 -6.08 0.10 1.16
CA SER A 65 -6.91 0.92 0.26
C SER A 65 -6.19 1.39 -1.00
N ALA A 66 -4.88 1.14 -1.12
CA ALA A 66 -4.06 1.64 -2.21
C ALA A 66 -4.52 1.12 -3.58
N LYS A 67 -4.31 1.93 -4.60
CA LYS A 67 -4.55 1.60 -6.00
C LYS A 67 -3.27 1.10 -6.64
N GLY A 68 -3.20 -0.20 -6.93
CA GLY A 68 -2.10 -0.80 -7.70
C GLY A 68 -1.98 -0.20 -9.11
N GLY A 69 -0.75 -0.18 -9.63
CA GLY A 69 -0.43 0.15 -11.02
C GLY A 69 0.41 -0.92 -11.71
N ASN A 70 0.91 -0.62 -12.91
CA ASN A 70 1.74 -1.52 -13.72
C ASN A 70 3.21 -1.56 -13.24
N TYR A 71 3.42 -1.85 -11.96
CA TYR A 71 4.74 -1.97 -11.33
C TYR A 71 4.78 -3.19 -10.42
N THR A 72 5.97 -3.72 -10.15
CA THR A 72 6.09 -4.83 -9.19
C THR A 72 5.83 -4.33 -7.76
N PRO A 73 5.41 -5.21 -6.83
CA PRO A 73 5.30 -4.85 -5.42
C PRO A 73 6.62 -4.29 -4.83
N PHE A 74 7.78 -4.68 -5.38
CA PHE A 74 9.08 -4.14 -4.98
C PHE A 74 9.32 -2.69 -5.43
N GLN A 75 8.61 -2.23 -6.46
CA GLN A 75 8.70 -0.85 -6.98
C GLN A 75 7.66 0.08 -6.39
N GLN A 76 6.45 -0.41 -6.09
CA GLN A 76 5.32 0.43 -5.67
C GLN A 76 4.72 0.06 -4.29
N GLY A 77 5.19 -1.01 -3.65
CA GLY A 77 4.50 -1.57 -2.49
C GLY A 77 3.09 -2.02 -2.86
N SER A 78 2.10 -1.61 -2.07
CA SER A 78 0.67 -1.87 -2.34
C SER A 78 0.06 -0.95 -3.41
N GLY A 79 0.81 0.04 -3.90
CA GLY A 79 0.37 0.98 -4.93
C GLY A 79 0.21 2.41 -4.42
N ARG A 80 -0.51 3.24 -5.19
CA ARG A 80 -0.75 4.65 -4.88
C ARG A 80 -1.79 4.77 -3.76
N ILE A 81 -1.49 5.51 -2.70
CA ILE A 81 -2.44 5.75 -1.60
C ILE A 81 -3.73 6.38 -2.14
N ALA A 82 -4.87 5.91 -1.62
CA ALA A 82 -6.20 6.44 -1.89
C ALA A 82 -6.88 6.77 -0.55
N VAL A 83 -6.78 8.04 -0.12
CA VAL A 83 -7.29 8.50 1.19
C VAL A 83 -8.81 8.42 1.25
N ASP A 84 -9.49 8.74 0.15
CA ASP A 84 -10.94 8.64 -0.03
C ASP A 84 -11.48 7.22 0.18
N ARG A 85 -10.68 6.21 -0.20
CA ARG A 85 -10.96 4.79 0.08
C ARG A 85 -10.54 4.42 1.50
N ALA A 86 -9.42 4.97 1.97
CA ALA A 86 -8.86 4.65 3.28
C ALA A 86 -9.82 4.98 4.42
N ILE A 87 -10.44 6.16 4.37
CA ILE A 87 -11.40 6.65 5.38
C ILE A 87 -12.72 5.87 5.39
N LYS A 88 -13.04 5.09 4.34
CA LYS A 88 -14.30 4.35 4.21
C LYS A 88 -14.16 2.86 4.48
N GLN A 89 -12.95 2.31 4.45
CA GLN A 89 -12.75 0.88 4.65
C GLN A 89 -12.93 0.54 6.13
N THR A 90 -13.58 -0.59 6.40
CA THR A 90 -13.72 -1.11 7.77
C THR A 90 -12.86 -2.34 8.00
N VAL A 91 -12.40 -2.99 6.94
CA VAL A 91 -11.60 -4.21 7.01
C VAL A 91 -10.15 -3.88 6.75
N ILE A 92 -9.27 -4.27 7.67
CA ILE A 92 -7.82 -4.15 7.53
C ILE A 92 -7.16 -5.53 7.66
N ALA A 93 -5.98 -5.68 7.07
CA ALA A 93 -5.16 -6.88 7.20
C ALA A 93 -4.01 -6.67 8.21
N ASP A 94 -3.70 -7.68 9.02
CA ASP A 94 -2.57 -7.69 9.95
C ASP A 94 -1.81 -9.03 9.82
N PRO A 95 -0.54 -9.01 9.35
CA PRO A 95 0.23 -7.84 8.92
C PRO A 95 -0.27 -7.28 7.56
N SER A 96 0.03 -6.01 7.27
CA SER A 96 -0.34 -5.37 6.00
C SER A 96 0.38 -5.93 4.75
N SER A 97 1.44 -6.70 4.96
CA SER A 97 2.25 -7.32 3.91
C SER A 97 2.96 -8.56 4.46
N VAL A 98 3.09 -9.59 3.64
CA VAL A 98 3.84 -10.81 3.97
C VAL A 98 5.03 -11.00 3.03
N SER A 99 6.15 -11.46 3.57
CA SER A 99 7.33 -11.86 2.78
C SER A 99 7.58 -13.35 2.99
N PHE A 100 7.74 -14.08 1.89
CA PHE A 100 8.05 -15.51 1.87
C PHE A 100 9.55 -15.80 1.84
N GLY A 101 10.40 -14.76 1.84
CA GLY A 101 11.84 -14.92 1.76
C GLY A 101 12.34 -15.29 0.37
N VAL A 102 13.60 -15.71 0.30
CA VAL A 102 14.27 -16.15 -0.93
C VAL A 102 14.69 -17.60 -0.74
N ALA A 103 14.19 -18.49 -1.59
CA ALA A 103 14.69 -19.87 -1.66
C ALA A 103 16.12 -19.86 -2.20
N GLN A 104 17.05 -20.50 -1.48
CA GLN A 104 18.45 -20.57 -1.88
C GLN A 104 18.71 -21.84 -2.70
N TRP A 105 19.65 -21.76 -3.64
CA TRP A 105 20.13 -22.94 -4.36
C TRP A 105 20.76 -23.93 -3.35
N PRO A 106 20.59 -25.26 -3.48
CA PRO A 106 20.14 -26.04 -4.65
C PRO A 106 18.64 -26.35 -4.79
N HIS A 107 17.74 -25.79 -3.97
CA HIS A 107 16.28 -26.02 -4.04
C HIS A 107 15.80 -27.46 -3.84
N THR A 108 16.70 -28.40 -3.52
CA THR A 108 16.35 -29.83 -3.34
C THR A 108 15.62 -30.11 -2.03
N ASP A 109 15.58 -29.12 -1.14
CA ASP A 109 15.03 -29.17 0.22
C ASP A 109 13.93 -28.12 0.45
N ASP A 110 13.46 -27.45 -0.60
CA ASP A 110 12.45 -26.40 -0.49
C ASP A 110 11.14 -26.96 0.08
N THR A 111 10.70 -26.38 1.20
CA THR A 111 9.43 -26.73 1.87
C THR A 111 8.42 -25.60 1.74
N ALA A 112 7.13 -25.97 1.70
CA ALA A 112 6.05 -25.00 1.60
C ALA A 112 6.06 -24.05 2.81
N THR A 113 6.24 -22.76 2.55
CA THR A 113 6.19 -21.72 3.59
C THR A 113 4.76 -21.21 3.75
N THR A 114 4.23 -21.30 4.97
CA THR A 114 2.91 -20.75 5.31
C THR A 114 3.06 -19.41 6.02
N LYS A 115 2.24 -18.42 5.63
CA LYS A 115 2.13 -17.13 6.31
C LYS A 115 0.69 -16.90 6.74
N GLN A 116 0.51 -16.52 8.00
CA GLN A 116 -0.80 -16.16 8.52
C GLN A 116 -1.09 -14.69 8.19
N LEU A 117 -2.32 -14.44 7.78
CA LEU A 117 -2.87 -13.11 7.55
C LEU A 117 -4.20 -13.03 8.31
N THR A 118 -4.33 -12.04 9.18
CA THR A 118 -5.56 -11.79 9.91
C THR A 118 -6.32 -10.66 9.26
N TYR A 119 -7.62 -10.83 9.02
CA TYR A 119 -8.51 -9.73 8.64
C TYR A 119 -9.28 -9.27 9.87
N ARG A 120 -9.24 -7.97 10.14
CA ARG A 120 -9.97 -7.36 11.26
C ARG A 120 -11.03 -6.43 10.68
N ASN A 121 -12.28 -6.67 11.05
CA ASN A 121 -13.38 -5.76 10.78
C ASN A 121 -13.53 -4.77 11.95
N LEU A 122 -13.25 -3.50 11.68
CA LEU A 122 -13.36 -2.38 12.62
C LEU A 122 -14.74 -1.71 12.55
N GLY A 123 -15.62 -2.18 11.66
CA GLY A 123 -16.99 -1.71 11.53
C GLY A 123 -17.95 -2.41 12.49
N THR A 124 -19.19 -1.95 12.51
CA THR A 124 -20.26 -2.52 13.37
C THR A 124 -21.13 -3.56 12.67
N LYS A 125 -20.88 -3.82 11.39
CA LYS A 125 -21.63 -4.78 10.57
C LYS A 125 -20.73 -5.92 10.17
N ASP A 126 -21.25 -7.14 10.23
CA ASP A 126 -20.54 -8.33 9.77
C ASP A 126 -20.17 -8.22 8.28
N VAL A 127 -18.98 -8.69 7.94
CA VAL A 127 -18.46 -8.67 6.58
C VAL A 127 -17.91 -10.05 6.22
N THR A 128 -18.47 -10.66 5.18
CA THR A 128 -17.91 -11.88 4.61
C THR A 128 -17.01 -11.54 3.43
N LEU A 129 -15.75 -11.96 3.50
CA LEU A 129 -14.75 -11.77 2.44
C LEU A 129 -14.59 -13.04 1.63
N THR A 130 -14.70 -12.94 0.31
CA THR A 130 -14.25 -13.98 -0.62
C THR A 130 -12.81 -13.68 -1.02
N LEU A 131 -11.91 -14.62 -0.76
CA LEU A 131 -10.48 -14.44 -0.96
C LEU A 131 -10.03 -15.01 -2.30
N ALA A 132 -9.16 -14.27 -2.98
CA ALA A 132 -8.48 -14.70 -4.20
C ALA A 132 -7.01 -14.29 -4.15
N ILE A 133 -6.14 -15.07 -4.79
CA ILE A 133 -4.72 -14.76 -4.93
C ILE A 133 -4.43 -14.50 -6.40
N SER A 134 -3.71 -13.40 -6.66
CA SER A 134 -3.00 -13.17 -7.91
C SER A 134 -1.53 -13.01 -7.59
N ALA A 135 -0.67 -13.69 -8.33
CA ALA A 135 0.77 -13.62 -8.15
C ALA A 135 1.47 -13.60 -9.51
N THR A 136 2.47 -12.74 -9.63
CA THR A 136 3.24 -12.55 -10.87
C THR A 136 4.74 -12.55 -10.57
N ASN A 137 5.53 -13.04 -11.51
CA ASN A 137 6.99 -12.88 -11.47
C ASN A 137 7.39 -11.41 -11.81
N PRO A 138 8.68 -11.04 -11.72
CA PRO A 138 9.13 -9.69 -12.06
C PRO A 138 8.88 -9.24 -13.51
N LYS A 139 8.58 -10.18 -14.41
CA LYS A 139 8.20 -9.91 -15.81
C LYS A 139 6.68 -9.76 -15.99
N GLY A 140 5.91 -9.80 -14.91
CA GLY A 140 4.44 -9.69 -14.94
C GLY A 140 3.72 -10.97 -15.38
N GLN A 141 4.44 -12.09 -15.52
CA GLN A 141 3.83 -13.37 -15.90
C GLN A 141 3.22 -14.03 -14.66
N THR A 142 2.01 -14.57 -14.80
CA THR A 142 1.33 -15.29 -13.72
C THR A 142 2.19 -16.42 -13.17
N ALA A 143 2.19 -16.58 -11.85
CA ALA A 143 2.84 -17.69 -11.18
C ALA A 143 2.31 -19.04 -11.71
N PRO A 144 3.14 -20.10 -11.74
CA PRO A 144 2.68 -21.44 -12.09
C PRO A 144 1.47 -21.87 -11.24
N ALA A 145 0.58 -22.67 -11.84
CA ALA A 145 -0.57 -23.21 -11.13
C ALA A 145 -0.12 -24.00 -9.90
N GLY A 146 -0.80 -23.80 -8.76
CA GLY A 146 -0.48 -24.47 -7.50
C GLY A 146 0.69 -23.87 -6.72
N PHE A 147 1.38 -22.85 -7.25
CA PHE A 147 2.50 -22.22 -6.54
C PHE A 147 2.08 -21.51 -5.24
N PHE A 148 0.87 -20.95 -5.23
CA PHE A 148 0.25 -20.37 -4.03
C PHE A 148 -1.09 -21.05 -3.76
N ALA A 149 -1.41 -21.24 -2.48
CA ALA A 149 -2.70 -21.72 -2.02
C ALA A 149 -3.22 -20.84 -0.89
N LEU A 150 -4.54 -20.66 -0.86
CA LEU A 150 -5.24 -20.01 0.26
C LEU A 150 -5.55 -21.05 1.35
N GLY A 151 -5.29 -20.70 2.61
CA GLY A 151 -5.73 -21.51 3.75
C GLY A 151 -7.26 -21.53 3.94
N ALA A 152 -7.95 -20.50 3.46
CA ALA A 152 -9.42 -20.41 3.40
C ALA A 152 -9.85 -19.59 2.19
N LYS A 153 -10.97 -19.96 1.55
CA LYS A 153 -11.54 -19.21 0.41
C LYS A 153 -12.52 -18.12 0.84
N THR A 154 -13.04 -18.24 2.06
CA THR A 154 -13.98 -17.30 2.65
C THR A 154 -13.64 -17.12 4.13
N VAL A 155 -13.73 -15.88 4.61
CA VAL A 155 -13.61 -15.54 6.03
C VAL A 155 -14.76 -14.59 6.41
N THR A 156 -15.21 -14.68 7.65
CA THR A 156 -16.28 -13.85 8.24
C THR A 156 -15.76 -13.24 9.53
#